data_AF-A0A5M3X7G1-F1
#
_entry.id   AF-A0A5M3X7G1-F1
#
_cell.length_a   1.000
_cell.length_b   1.000
_cell.length_c   1.000
_cell.angle_alpha   90.00
_cell.angle_beta   90.00
_cell.angle_gamma   90.00
#
_symmetry.space_group_name_H-M   'P 1'
#
loop_
_entity.id
_entity.type
_entity.pdbx_description
1 polymer ?
#
loop_
_entity_poly.entity_id
_entity_poly.type
_entity_poly.pdbx_seq_one_letter_code
_entity_poly.pdbx_strand_id
1 'polypeptide(L)'
;MLSFLHDVKASPAFQDSVKHVEGSPAGQSAHSGRGARARKVSVSMPEGLTSAVQRRVGRGEFSQYVTAAVTRQLELDLLAELSALLEADHGPIPEEFLAEAEAAWPDAV
;
A
#
# COMPACT_ATOMS: atom_id res chain seq x y z
N MET A 1 -0.14 -28.87 29.01
CA MET A 1 1.12 -28.12 29.17
C MET A 1 1.63 -27.78 27.78
N LEU A 2 1.20 -26.65 27.21
CA LEU A 2 1.77 -26.03 26.01
C LEU A 2 1.27 -24.58 26.00
N SER A 3 2.11 -23.72 26.57
CA SER A 3 1.90 -22.29 26.68
C SER A 3 2.98 -21.63 25.83
N PHE A 4 2.72 -21.42 24.55
CA PHE A 4 3.57 -20.60 23.67
C PHE A 4 2.65 -19.87 22.68
N LEU A 5 1.79 -18.98 23.21
CA LEU A 5 1.40 -17.79 22.46
C LEU A 5 2.63 -16.89 22.44
N HIS A 6 3.29 -16.79 21.31
CA HIS A 6 4.09 -15.61 21.02
C HIS A 6 3.45 -14.92 19.83
N ASP A 7 2.87 -13.76 20.11
CA ASP A 7 2.91 -12.56 19.29
C ASP A 7 3.68 -12.83 17.98
N VAL A 8 2.97 -13.00 16.84
CA VAL A 8 3.61 -13.01 15.50
C VAL A 8 4.08 -11.58 15.24
N LYS A 9 5.14 -11.25 15.96
CA LYS A 9 5.93 -10.07 15.81
C LYS A 9 6.85 -10.39 14.66
N ALA A 10 6.80 -9.58 13.60
CA ALA A 10 7.65 -9.77 12.43
C ALA A 10 9.08 -10.12 12.86
N SER A 11 9.71 -11.08 12.18
CA SER A 11 11.04 -11.59 12.56
C SER A 11 11.99 -10.43 12.87
N PRO A 12 12.87 -10.52 13.88
CA PRO A 12 13.86 -9.49 14.18
C PRO A 12 14.66 -9.05 12.93
N ALA A 13 14.93 -9.97 12.01
CA ALA A 13 15.58 -9.67 10.73
C ALA A 13 14.70 -8.80 9.82
N PHE A 14 13.40 -9.12 9.69
CA PHE A 14 12.45 -8.31 8.94
C PHE A 14 12.25 -6.94 9.59
N GLN A 15 12.16 -6.88 10.92
CA GLN A 15 12.07 -5.63 11.65
C GLN A 15 13.32 -4.77 11.51
N ASP A 16 14.51 -5.36 11.50
CA ASP A 16 15.75 -4.63 11.29
C ASP A 16 15.89 -4.14 9.85
N SER A 17 15.38 -4.89 8.87
CA SER A 17 15.24 -4.43 7.48
C SER A 17 14.23 -3.27 7.36
N VAL A 18 13.06 -3.35 8.01
CA VAL A 18 12.07 -2.25 8.05
C VAL A 18 12.63 -1.01 8.77
N LYS A 19 13.35 -1.20 9.88
CA LYS A 19 14.03 -0.09 10.60
C LYS A 19 15.19 0.52 9.79
N HIS A 20 15.88 -0.26 8.96
CA HIS A 20 16.90 0.28 8.04
C HIS A 20 16.27 1.07 6.89
N VAL A 21 15.05 0.71 6.46
CA VAL A 21 14.24 1.55 5.57
C VAL A 21 13.88 2.85 6.28
N GLU A 22 13.37 2.81 7.52
CA GLU A 22 13.01 4.01 8.30
C GLU A 22 14.20 4.89 8.70
N GLY A 23 15.40 4.31 8.90
CA GLY A 23 16.64 5.00 9.27
C GLY A 23 17.48 5.49 8.09
N SER A 24 17.13 5.11 6.87
CA SER A 24 17.70 5.72 5.67
C SER A 24 17.15 7.14 5.54
N PRO A 25 17.93 8.16 5.13
CA PRO A 25 17.37 9.47 4.79
C PRO A 25 16.33 9.40 3.65
N ALA A 26 16.20 8.25 2.98
CA ALA A 26 15.16 7.93 2.01
C ALA A 26 13.82 7.42 2.61
N GLY A 27 13.79 7.07 3.90
CA GLY A 27 12.63 6.55 4.63
C GLY A 27 11.88 7.57 5.50
N GLN A 28 12.31 8.83 5.46
CA GLN A 28 11.35 9.91 5.72
C GLN A 28 10.27 9.77 4.66
N SER A 29 9.17 9.13 5.04
CA SER A 29 7.95 9.19 4.27
C SER A 29 7.80 10.62 3.80
N ALA A 30 7.71 10.81 2.48
CA ALA A 30 7.36 12.07 1.89
C ALA A 30 5.89 12.42 2.22
N HIS A 31 5.47 12.23 3.48
CA HIS A 31 4.36 12.95 4.09
C HIS A 31 4.66 14.45 4.21
N SER A 32 5.82 14.94 3.77
CA SER A 32 6.06 16.33 3.43
C SER A 32 5.56 16.70 2.02
N GLY A 33 4.37 16.24 1.67
CA GLY A 33 3.52 16.91 0.68
C GLY A 33 2.74 18.09 1.26
N ARG A 34 2.92 18.43 2.54
CA ARG A 34 2.49 19.72 3.11
C ARG A 34 3.31 20.87 2.51
N GLY A 35 3.13 21.14 1.21
CA GLY A 35 3.73 22.28 0.52
C GLY A 35 4.35 22.03 -0.86
N ALA A 36 4.31 20.81 -1.41
CA ALA A 36 4.78 20.60 -2.78
C ALA A 36 3.83 21.29 -3.78
N ARG A 37 4.35 22.24 -4.55
CA ARG A 37 3.54 22.98 -5.54
C ARG A 37 2.99 22.00 -6.58
N ALA A 38 1.68 21.97 -6.74
CA ALA A 38 1.05 21.16 -7.78
C ALA A 38 1.53 21.60 -9.17
N ARG A 39 2.01 20.65 -9.98
CA ARG A 39 2.31 20.86 -11.40
C ARG A 39 1.06 20.50 -12.21
N LYS A 40 0.59 21.42 -13.04
CA LYS A 40 -0.50 21.12 -13.98
C LYS A 40 0.01 20.14 -15.04
N VAL A 41 -0.67 19.02 -15.16
CA VAL A 41 -0.51 18.02 -16.23
C VAL A 41 -1.85 17.92 -16.96
N SER A 42 -1.83 17.89 -18.29
CA SER A 42 -3.05 17.78 -19.09
C SER A 42 -3.14 16.37 -19.67
N VAL A 43 -4.29 15.72 -19.48
CA VAL A 43 -4.60 14.39 -20.00
C VAL A 43 -6.00 14.41 -20.61
N SER A 44 -6.23 13.59 -21.63
CA SER A 44 -7.56 13.39 -22.19
C SER A 44 -8.26 12.24 -21.46
N MET A 45 -9.55 12.41 -21.18
CA MET A 45 -10.37 11.40 -20.50
C MET A 45 -11.72 11.25 -21.21
N PRO A 46 -12.35 10.07 -21.17
CA PRO A 46 -13.71 9.89 -21.68
C PRO A 46 -14.69 10.86 -21.01
N GLU A 47 -15.52 11.53 -21.79
CA GLU A 47 -16.49 12.52 -21.30
C GLU A 47 -17.47 11.94 -20.27
N GLY A 48 -17.90 10.69 -20.49
CA GLY A 48 -18.76 9.98 -19.55
C GLY A 48 -18.11 9.80 -18.18
N LEU A 49 -16.81 9.54 -18.15
CA LEU A 49 -16.05 9.35 -16.91
C LEU A 49 -15.86 10.67 -16.16
N THR A 50 -15.44 11.73 -16.86
CA THR A 50 -15.27 13.05 -16.23
C THR A 50 -16.59 13.54 -15.63
N SER A 51 -17.70 13.37 -16.36
CA SER A 51 -19.04 13.71 -15.88
C SER A 51 -19.47 12.86 -14.68
N ALA A 52 -19.19 11.56 -14.68
CA ALA A 52 -19.52 10.68 -13.56
C ALA A 52 -18.76 11.07 -12.29
N VAL A 53 -17.46 11.36 -12.40
CA VAL A 53 -16.65 11.81 -11.27
C VAL A 53 -17.16 13.15 -10.75
N GLN A 54 -17.40 14.13 -11.62
CA GLN A 54 -17.92 15.45 -11.21
C GLN A 54 -19.25 15.35 -10.47
N ARG A 55 -20.18 14.49 -10.93
CA ARG A 55 -21.44 14.23 -10.20
C ARG A 55 -21.22 13.59 -8.84
N ARG A 56 -20.20 12.72 -8.69
CA ARG A 56 -19.88 12.03 -7.44
C ARG A 56 -19.26 12.96 -6.40
N VAL A 57 -18.33 13.82 -6.80
CA VAL A 57 -17.50 14.60 -5.87
C VAL A 57 -17.93 16.05 -5.72
N GLY A 58 -18.73 16.57 -6.64
CA GLY A 58 -19.18 17.96 -6.63
C GLY A 58 -18.19 18.93 -7.27
N ARG A 59 -18.49 20.23 -7.17
CA ARG A 59 -17.70 21.31 -7.79
C ARG A 59 -16.40 21.53 -7.01
N GLY A 60 -15.28 21.70 -7.71
CA GLY A 60 -13.97 21.98 -7.11
C GLY A 60 -13.18 20.75 -6.68
N GLU A 61 -13.85 19.63 -6.43
CA GLU A 61 -13.23 18.42 -5.85
C GLU A 61 -12.62 17.46 -6.88
N PHE A 62 -12.75 17.75 -8.17
CA PHE A 62 -12.30 16.85 -9.23
C PHE A 62 -10.79 16.56 -9.17
N SER A 63 -9.95 17.59 -8.96
CA SER A 63 -8.50 17.38 -8.89
C SER A 63 -8.11 16.58 -7.66
N GLN A 64 -8.73 16.85 -6.51
CA GLN A 64 -8.46 16.11 -5.28
C GLN A 64 -8.83 14.63 -5.44
N TYR A 65 -9.98 14.35 -6.06
CA TYR A 65 -10.39 12.98 -6.35
C TYR A 65 -9.38 12.26 -7.25
N VAL A 66 -8.95 12.91 -8.34
CA VAL A 66 -7.96 12.32 -9.26
C VAL A 66 -6.62 12.11 -8.56
N THR A 67 -6.14 13.08 -7.77
CA THR A 67 -4.91 12.92 -6.98
C THR A 67 -5.02 11.72 -6.05
N ALA A 68 -6.10 11.60 -5.27
CA ALA A 68 -6.29 10.48 -4.36
C ALA A 68 -6.35 9.13 -5.10
N ALA A 69 -7.07 9.08 -6.22
CA ALA A 69 -7.19 7.86 -7.02
C ALA A 69 -5.84 7.42 -7.62
N VAL A 70 -5.07 8.36 -8.18
CA VAL A 70 -3.74 8.09 -8.76
C VAL A 70 -2.74 7.69 -7.67
N THR A 71 -2.74 8.36 -6.53
CA THR A 71 -1.91 7.97 -5.38
C THR A 71 -2.21 6.54 -4.95
N ARG A 72 -3.50 6.21 -4.76
CA ARG A 72 -3.90 4.87 -4.37
C ARG A 72 -3.51 3.82 -5.40
N GLN A 73 -3.66 4.12 -6.69
CA GLN A 73 -3.27 3.19 -7.74
C GLN A 73 -1.76 2.96 -7.74
N LEU A 74 -0.96 4.03 -7.63
CA LEU A 74 0.50 3.91 -7.59
C LEU A 74 0.97 3.08 -6.38
N GLU A 75 0.34 3.25 -5.22
CA GLU A 75 0.62 2.41 -4.05
C GLU A 75 0.33 0.93 -4.33
N LEU A 76 -0.80 0.62 -4.99
CA LEU A 76 -1.16 -0.75 -5.35
C LEU A 76 -0.20 -1.35 -6.39
N ASP A 77 0.21 -0.57 -7.38
CA ASP A 77 1.17 -1.00 -8.40
C ASP A 77 2.52 -1.34 -7.75
N LEU A 78 3.01 -0.48 -6.85
CA LEU A 78 4.25 -0.72 -6.10
C LEU A 78 4.15 -1.95 -5.17
N LEU A 79 2.99 -2.16 -4.55
CA LEU A 79 2.74 -3.36 -3.74
C LEU A 79 2.75 -4.62 -4.61
N ALA A 80 2.17 -4.58 -5.81
CA ALA A 80 2.19 -5.70 -6.74
C ALA A 80 3.61 -6.01 -7.23
N GLU A 81 4.40 -4.98 -7.55
CA GLU A 81 5.81 -5.13 -7.90
C GLU A 81 6.62 -5.79 -6.78
N LEU A 82 6.45 -5.31 -5.54
CA LEU A 82 7.12 -5.89 -4.37
C LEU A 82 6.69 -7.34 -4.15
N SER A 83 5.39 -7.64 -4.25
CA SER A 83 4.87 -9.00 -4.10
C SER A 83 5.48 -9.95 -5.13
N ALA A 84 5.61 -9.51 -6.39
CA ALA A 84 6.21 -10.31 -7.45
C ALA A 84 7.70 -10.59 -7.21
N LEU A 85 8.45 -9.61 -6.66
CA LEU A 85 9.85 -9.80 -6.28
C LEU A 85 10.00 -10.84 -5.16
N LEU A 86 9.17 -10.75 -4.12
CA LEU A 86 9.23 -11.69 -3.00
C LEU A 86 8.87 -13.12 -3.43
N GLU A 87 7.85 -13.27 -4.28
CA GLU A 87 7.48 -14.56 -4.86
C GLU A 87 8.61 -15.15 -5.73
N ALA A 88 9.29 -14.32 -6.52
CA ALA A 88 10.42 -14.77 -7.32
C ALA A 88 11.62 -15.23 -6.46
N ASP A 89 11.89 -14.54 -5.35
CA ASP A 89 13.02 -14.83 -4.46
C ASP A 89 12.75 -16.02 -3.52
N HIS A 90 11.50 -16.22 -3.10
CA HIS A 90 11.15 -17.18 -2.05
C HIS A 90 10.24 -18.33 -2.50
N GLY A 91 9.60 -18.19 -3.68
CA GLY A 91 8.58 -19.12 -4.15
C GLY A 91 7.23 -18.94 -3.43
N PRO A 92 6.25 -19.81 -3.73
CA PRO A 92 4.89 -19.67 -3.24
C PRO A 92 4.81 -19.88 -1.73
N ILE A 93 3.88 -19.16 -1.09
CA ILE A 93 3.59 -19.32 0.34
C ILE A 93 3.04 -20.74 0.58
N PRO A 94 3.68 -21.56 1.42
CA PRO A 94 3.18 -22.88 1.78
C PRO A 94 1.83 -22.82 2.51
N GLU A 95 0.96 -23.78 2.24
CA GLU A 95 -0.41 -23.85 2.79
C GLU A 95 -0.41 -23.91 4.33
N GLU A 96 0.60 -24.54 4.94
CA GLU A 96 0.74 -24.61 6.39
C GLU A 96 0.87 -23.22 7.03
N PHE A 97 1.51 -22.26 6.36
CA PHE A 97 1.65 -20.90 6.86
C PHE A 97 0.37 -20.09 6.68
N LEU A 98 -0.41 -20.37 5.63
CA LEU A 98 -1.73 -19.77 5.45
C LEU A 98 -2.69 -20.23 6.55
N ALA A 99 -2.73 -21.53 6.83
CA ALA A 99 -3.56 -22.10 7.90
C ALA A 99 -3.16 -21.55 9.29
N GLU A 100 -1.87 -21.37 9.54
CA GLU A 100 -1.38 -20.73 10.77
C GLU A 100 -1.84 -19.27 10.87
N ALA A 101 -1.77 -18.50 9.77
CA ALA A 101 -2.20 -17.11 9.74
C ALA A 101 -3.71 -16.95 9.96
N GLU A 102 -4.54 -17.79 9.33
CA GLU A 102 -5.99 -17.79 9.52
C GLU A 102 -6.37 -18.11 10.98
N ALA A 103 -5.68 -19.09 11.59
CA ALA A 103 -5.89 -19.43 13.00
C ALA A 103 -5.48 -18.29 13.95
N ALA A 104 -4.45 -17.51 13.60
CA ALA A 104 -3.96 -16.39 14.39
C ALA A 104 -4.84 -15.13 14.28
N TRP A 105 -5.51 -14.92 13.15
CA TRP A 105 -6.40 -13.79 12.89
C TRP A 105 -7.81 -14.23 12.44
N PRO A 106 -8.62 -14.77 13.36
CA PRO A 106 -9.94 -15.30 13.03
C PRO A 106 -10.94 -14.25 12.54
N ASP A 107 -10.71 -12.96 12.80
CA ASP A 107 -11.58 -11.85 12.37
C ASP A 107 -11.17 -11.24 11.01
N ALA A 108 -10.12 -11.75 10.38
CA ALA A 108 -9.60 -11.20 9.12
C ALA A 108 -10.26 -11.77 7.85
N VAL A 109 -11.22 -12.71 8.01
CA VAL A 109 -11.91 -13.42 6.92
C VAL A 109 -13.38 -13.00 6.80
#